data_AF-A0A661KDE4-F1
#
_entry.id   AF-A0A661KDE4-F1
#
_cell.length_a   1.000
_cell.length_b   1.000
_cell.length_c   1.000
_cell.angle_alpha   90.00
_cell.angle_beta   90.00
_cell.angle_gamma   90.00
#
_symmetry.space_group_name_H-M   'P 1'
#
loop_
_entity.id
_entity.type
_entity.pdbx_description
1 polymer ?
#
loop_
_entity_poly.entity_id
_entity_poly.type
_entity_poly.pdbx_seq_one_letter_code
_entity_poly.pdbx_strand_id
1 'polypeptide(L)'
;MMENREYPLWENSLVSRNHSSYQGQHSVEEAKEKYLTQAGPCPLCKTPADKLSWVYLVTPEWTWQTLCGKAGWMTVCDRCKLQIDFFVDITNQI
;
A
#
# COMPACT_ATOMS: atom_id res chain seq x y z
N MET A 1 12.15 0.86 -26.73
CA MET A 1 10.90 0.10 -26.52
C MET A 1 10.93 -0.37 -25.08
N MET A 2 10.24 0.32 -24.16
CA MET A 2 10.19 -0.10 -22.76
C MET A 2 8.90 -0.89 -22.56
N GLU A 3 9.04 -2.16 -22.20
CA GLU A 3 7.93 -3.07 -21.93
C GLU A 3 7.02 -2.48 -20.85
N ASN A 4 5.73 -2.35 -21.18
CA ASN A 4 4.63 -2.26 -20.22
C ASN A 4 4.61 -3.54 -19.38
N ARG A 5 5.47 -3.64 -18.37
CA ARG A 5 5.29 -4.62 -17.31
C ARG A 5 4.25 -4.03 -16.37
N GLU A 6 3.00 -4.43 -16.57
CA GLU A 6 1.98 -4.38 -15.53
C GLU A 6 2.50 -5.21 -14.36
N TYR A 7 3.27 -4.57 -13.48
CA TYR A 7 3.77 -5.20 -12.27
C TYR A 7 2.56 -5.53 -11.39
N PRO A 8 2.35 -6.79 -11.01
CA PRO A 8 1.29 -7.13 -10.07
C PRO A 8 1.54 -6.34 -8.78
N LEU A 9 0.63 -5.42 -8.45
CA LEU A 9 0.79 -4.48 -7.32
C LEU A 9 1.07 -5.19 -5.98
N TRP A 10 0.70 -6.47 -5.85
CA TRP A 10 1.01 -7.30 -4.68
C TRP A 10 2.51 -7.65 -4.56
N GLU A 11 3.26 -7.78 -5.65
CA GLU A 11 4.72 -8.02 -5.58
C GLU A 11 5.43 -6.78 -5.03
N ASN A 12 4.99 -5.59 -5.43
CA ASN A 12 5.48 -4.34 -4.85
C ASN A 12 5.16 -4.25 -3.35
N SER A 13 4.02 -4.80 -2.90
CA SER A 13 3.70 -4.89 -1.47
C SER A 13 4.71 -5.75 -0.68
N LEU A 14 5.22 -6.82 -1.29
CA LEU A 14 6.25 -7.67 -0.68
C LEU A 14 7.62 -6.98 -0.67
N VAL A 15 7.95 -6.24 -1.74
CA VAL A 15 9.18 -5.44 -1.81
C VAL A 15 9.17 -4.31 -0.78
N SER A 16 8.06 -3.57 -0.63
CA SER A 16 7.91 -2.52 0.39
C SER A 16 7.93 -3.07 1.82
N ARG A 17 7.44 -4.29 2.05
CA ARG A 17 7.57 -4.97 3.36
C ARG A 17 9.01 -5.34 3.69
N ASN A 18 9.81 -5.70 2.69
CA ASN A 18 11.19 -6.11 2.89
C ASN A 18 12.19 -4.94 2.90
N HIS A 19 11.82 -3.76 2.39
CA HIS A 19 12.61 -2.55 2.53
C HIS A 19 12.23 -1.78 3.81
N SER A 20 12.87 -2.15 4.92
CA SER A 20 12.72 -1.50 6.23
C SER A 20 12.93 0.02 6.21
N SER A 21 13.69 0.53 5.23
CA SER A 21 13.99 1.96 5.08
C SER A 21 12.77 2.83 4.81
N TYR A 22 11.69 2.29 4.21
CA TYR A 22 10.46 3.06 3.94
C TYR A 22 9.41 2.91 5.04
N GLN A 23 9.43 1.82 5.80
CA GLN A 23 8.54 1.65 6.96
C GLN A 23 9.03 2.41 8.19
N GLY A 24 10.34 2.67 8.30
CA GLY A 24 10.95 3.30 9.48
C GLY A 24 10.49 4.73 9.78
N GLN A 25 9.80 5.40 8.86
CA GLN A 25 9.25 6.76 9.06
C GLN A 25 7.73 6.80 9.23
N HIS A 26 7.02 5.68 9.07
CA HIS A 26 5.57 5.64 9.07
C HIS A 26 5.05 4.56 10.02
N SER A 27 4.42 4.97 11.12
CA SER A 27 3.88 4.05 12.12
C SER A 27 2.57 3.42 11.62
N VAL A 28 2.49 2.10 11.73
CA VAL A 28 1.25 1.35 11.45
C VAL A 28 0.16 1.74 12.45
N GLU A 29 0.53 2.07 13.69
CA GLU A 29 -0.37 2.53 14.74
C GLU A 29 -1.02 3.85 14.32
N GLU A 30 -0.24 4.84 13.89
CA GLU A 30 -0.75 6.11 13.37
C GLU A 30 -1.67 5.91 12.15
N ALA A 31 -1.31 4.99 11.26
CA ALA A 31 -2.14 4.65 10.10
C ALA A 31 -3.50 4.08 10.51
N LYS A 32 -3.51 3.19 11.50
CA LYS A 32 -4.73 2.59 12.04
C LYS A 32 -5.58 3.64 12.75
N GLU A 33 -4.99 4.52 13.54
CA GLU A 33 -5.73 5.64 14.15
C GLU A 33 -6.44 6.50 13.09
N LYS A 34 -5.79 6.75 11.95
CA LYS A 34 -6.31 7.60 10.88
C LYS A 34 -7.34 6.92 9.98
N TYR A 35 -7.12 5.65 9.61
CA TYR A 35 -7.83 5.00 8.50
C TYR A 35 -8.62 3.75 8.89
N LEU A 36 -8.48 3.21 10.09
CA LEU A 36 -9.08 1.91 10.45
C LEU A 36 -10.61 1.90 10.32
N THR A 37 -11.27 3.03 10.60
CA THR A 37 -12.73 3.16 10.48
C THR A 37 -13.22 3.13 9.03
N GLN A 38 -12.35 3.42 8.07
CA GLN A 38 -12.63 3.40 6.63
C GLN A 38 -12.18 2.08 5.98
N ALA A 39 -11.23 1.38 6.60
CA ALA A 39 -10.69 0.13 6.08
C ALA A 39 -11.70 -1.03 6.16
N GLY A 40 -11.85 -1.74 5.06
CA GLY A 40 -12.73 -2.88 4.93
C GLY A 40 -12.12 -4.17 5.48
N PRO A 41 -12.95 -5.13 5.93
CA PRO A 41 -12.49 -6.49 6.17
C PRO A 41 -12.19 -7.19 4.84
N CYS A 42 -11.37 -8.24 4.87
CA CYS A 42 -11.15 -9.07 3.69
C CYS A 42 -12.49 -9.68 3.20
N PRO A 43 -12.88 -9.51 1.92
CA PRO A 43 -14.16 -9.99 1.43
C PRO A 43 -14.24 -11.52 1.37
N LEU A 44 -13.09 -12.21 1.27
CA LEU A 44 -12.99 -13.67 1.14
C LEU A 44 -12.99 -14.39 2.49
N CYS A 45 -12.01 -14.08 3.35
CA CYS A 45 -11.85 -14.77 4.63
C CYS A 45 -12.40 -14.00 5.84
N LYS A 46 -13.00 -12.82 5.61
CA LYS A 46 -13.59 -11.95 6.65
C LYS A 46 -12.62 -11.50 7.74
N THR A 47 -11.31 -11.59 7.50
CA THR A 47 -10.30 -11.02 8.42
C THR A 47 -10.59 -9.53 8.61
N PRO A 48 -10.78 -9.05 9.85
CA PRO A 48 -11.11 -7.65 10.11
C PRO A 48 -9.92 -6.74 9.80
N ALA A 49 -10.21 -5.47 9.50
CA ALA A 49 -9.23 -4.51 9.00
C ALA A 49 -8.04 -4.27 9.95
N ASP A 50 -8.26 -4.33 11.26
CA ASP A 50 -7.24 -4.20 12.31
C ASP A 50 -6.22 -5.35 12.30
N LYS A 51 -6.62 -6.51 11.77
CA LYS A 51 -5.81 -7.73 11.62
C LYS A 51 -5.26 -7.94 10.22
N LEU A 52 -5.56 -7.04 9.27
CA LEU A 52 -4.88 -7.02 7.99
C LEU A 52 -3.45 -6.49 8.15
N SER A 53 -2.63 -6.74 7.14
CA SER A 53 -1.29 -6.18 7.07
C SER A 53 -1.35 -4.79 6.45
N TRP A 54 -0.78 -3.82 7.15
CA TRP A 54 -0.74 -2.42 6.75
C TRP A 54 0.66 -2.11 6.22
N VAL A 55 0.74 -1.63 4.99
CA VAL A 55 2.01 -1.38 4.31
C VAL A 55 2.00 0.02 3.74
N TYR A 56 3.00 0.83 4.10
CA TYR A 56 3.22 2.09 3.43
C TYR A 56 3.90 1.84 2.09
N LEU A 57 3.25 2.22 1.00
CA LEU A 57 3.74 2.06 -0.36
C LEU A 57 4.08 3.43 -0.92
N VAL A 58 5.28 3.54 -1.47
CA VAL A 58 5.72 4.71 -2.26
C VAL A 58 5.95 4.22 -3.67
N THR A 59 5.29 4.84 -4.64
CA THR A 59 5.52 4.47 -6.05
C THR A 59 6.97 4.78 -6.45
N PRO A 60 7.56 4.00 -7.38
CA PRO A 60 8.95 4.19 -7.80
C PRO A 60 9.25 5.61 -8.29
N GLU A 61 10.49 6.07 -8.11
CA GLU A 61 10.92 7.45 -8.41
C GLU A 61 10.54 7.93 -9.82
N TRP A 62 10.60 7.06 -10.83
CA TRP A 62 10.20 7.41 -12.20
C TRP A 62 8.74 7.86 -12.32
N THR A 63 7.84 7.34 -11.48
CA THR A 63 6.42 7.74 -11.48
C THR A 63 6.22 9.17 -10.97
N TRP A 64 7.12 9.64 -10.10
CA TRP A 64 7.10 11.03 -9.62
C TRP A 64 7.58 11.99 -10.70
N GLN A 65 8.55 11.58 -11.52
CA GLN A 65 9.03 12.33 -12.68
C GLN A 65 7.95 12.49 -13.76
N THR A 66 7.05 11.51 -13.87
CA THR A 66 5.89 11.57 -14.79
C THR A 66 4.61 12.08 -14.12
N LEU A 67 4.69 12.68 -12.92
CA LEU A 67 3.55 13.28 -12.20
C LEU A 67 2.39 12.30 -11.98
N CYS A 68 2.72 11.03 -11.79
CA CYS A 68 1.80 9.95 -11.43
C CYS A 68 2.20 9.30 -10.10
N GLY A 69 3.12 9.95 -9.36
CA GLY A 69 3.64 9.47 -8.09
C GLY A 69 2.55 9.47 -7.02
N LYS A 70 2.44 8.35 -6.30
CA LYS A 70 1.54 8.19 -5.15
C LYS A 70 2.31 7.56 -4.00
N ALA A 71 2.06 8.06 -2.79
CA ALA A 71 2.47 7.41 -1.57
C ALA A 71 1.26 7.27 -0.64
N GLY A 72 1.15 6.14 0.03
CA GLY A 72 0.00 5.87 0.87
C GLY A 72 0.01 4.52 1.56
N TRP A 73 -0.97 4.33 2.43
CA TRP A 73 -1.18 3.10 3.17
C TRP A 73 -2.03 2.12 2.38
N MET A 74 -1.57 0.89 2.32
CA MET A 74 -2.28 -0.22 1.70
C MET A 74 -2.61 -1.27 2.74
N THR A 75 -3.86 -1.75 2.75
CA THR A 75 -4.25 -2.91 3.56
C THR A 75 -4.24 -4.16 2.70
N VAL A 76 -3.63 -5.23 3.22
CA VAL A 76 -3.45 -6.48 2.49
C VAL A 76 -3.85 -7.65 3.38
N CYS A 77 -4.62 -8.57 2.82
CA CYS A 77 -4.89 -9.86 3.44
C CYS A 77 -3.83 -10.88 3.05
N ASP A 78 -2.97 -11.25 3.99
CA ASP A 78 -1.85 -12.17 3.72
C ASP A 78 -2.28 -13.62 3.47
N ARG A 79 -3.45 -14.01 3.98
CA ARG A 79 -4.02 -15.33 3.74
C ARG A 79 -4.56 -15.46 2.33
N CYS A 80 -5.29 -14.44 1.88
CA CYS A 80 -5.94 -14.43 0.57
C CYS A 80 -5.05 -13.83 -0.53
N LYS A 81 -3.89 -13.28 -0.17
CA LYS A 81 -2.98 -12.55 -1.09
C LYS A 81 -3.71 -11.45 -1.87
N LEU A 82 -4.58 -10.72 -1.17
CA LEU A 82 -5.47 -9.73 -1.77
C LEU A 82 -5.24 -8.36 -1.14
N GLN A 83 -5.06 -7.34 -1.96
CA GLN A 83 -5.15 -5.94 -1.55
C GLN A 83 -6.62 -5.59 -1.26
N ILE A 84 -6.88 -4.99 -0.11
CA ILE A 84 -8.23 -4.62 0.32
C ILE A 84 -8.49 -3.14 0.03
N ASP A 85 -7.70 -2.24 0.62
CA ASP A 85 -7.84 -0.79 0.45
C ASP A 85 -6.49 -0.12 0.17
N PHE A 86 -6.54 1.09 -0.39
CA PHE A 86 -5.39 1.99 -0.55
C PHE A 86 -5.78 3.43 -0.18
N PHE A 87 -5.12 3.97 0.84
CA PHE A 87 -5.29 5.31 1.38
C PHE A 87 -4.11 6.18 0.95
N VAL A 88 -4.37 7.15 0.07
CA VAL A 88 -3.30 8.00 -0.45
C VAL A 88 -3.00 9.14 0.52
N ASP A 89 -1.75 9.28 0.94
CA ASP A 89 -1.28 10.40 1.75
C ASP A 89 -0.65 11.51 0.91
N ILE A 90 0.09 11.14 -0.15
CA ILE A 90 0.74 12.10 -1.05
C ILE A 90 0.43 11.70 -2.49
N THR A 91 -0.06 12.66 -3.27
CA THR A 91 -0.20 12.58 -4.72
C THR A 91 0.57 13.71 -5.36
N ASN A 92 1.39 13.40 -6.37
CA ASN A 92 1.85 14.44 -7.29
C ASN A 92 0.88 14.48 -8.47
N GLN A 93 -0.05 15.43 -8.48
CA GLN A 93 -0.95 15.74 -9.61
C GLN A 93 -0.86 17.24 -9.88
N ILE A 94 -0.79 17.62 -11.16
CA ILE A 94 -0.81 19.03 -11.61
C ILE A 94 -2.21 19.62 -11.35
#